data_AF-A0A3B8XKF1-F1
#
_entry.id   AF-A0A3B8XKF1-F1
#
_cell.length_a   1.000
_cell.length_b   1.000
_cell.length_c   1.000
_cell.angle_alpha   90.00
_cell.angle_beta   90.00
_cell.angle_gamma   90.00
#
_symmetry.space_group_name_H-M   'P 1'
#
loop_
_entity.id
_entity.type
_entity.pdbx_description
1 polymer ?
#
loop_
_entity_poly.entity_id
_entity_poly.type
_entity_poly.pdbx_seq_one_letter_code
_entity_poly.pdbx_strand_id
1 'polypeptide(L)' 'MKLWLTIGALSGFLSVALGAFAAHGLQARVGPAELAVFETGARYQMYHALALLGVGLLLRQLGTSAPLQWAGA' A
#
# COMPACT_ATOMS: atom_id res chain seq x y z
N MET A 1 -6.52 13.43 7.47
CA MET A 1 -7.32 13.22 6.24
C MET A 1 -6.46 13.31 4.97
N LYS A 2 -5.92 14.49 4.60
CA LYS A 2 -5.00 14.62 3.44
C LYS A 2 -3.77 13.70 3.56
N LEU A 3 -3.17 13.64 4.75
CA LEU A 3 -2.02 12.77 5.02
C LEU A 3 -2.28 11.31 4.64
N TRP A 4 -3.37 10.71 5.11
CA TRP A 4 -3.74 9.32 4.85
C TRP A 4 -3.96 9.03 3.36
N LEU A 5 -4.61 9.95 2.65
CA LEU A 5 -4.82 9.82 1.21
C LEU A 5 -3.48 9.93 0.45
N THR A 6 -2.60 10.85 0.84
CA THR A 6 -1.29 11.01 0.21
C THR A 6 -0.40 9.79 0.46
N ILE A 7 -0.30 9.31 1.70
CA ILE A 7 0.49 8.12 2.04
C ILE A 7 -0.10 6.88 1.34
N GLY A 8 -1.42 6.71 1.37
CA GLY A 8 -2.09 5.60 0.67
C GLY A 8 -1.79 5.61 -0.84
N ALA A 9 -1.86 6.77 -1.49
CA ALA A 9 -1.54 6.89 -2.92
C ALA A 9 -0.08 6.59 -3.23
N LEU A 10 0.87 7.11 -2.44
CA LEU A 10 2.30 6.84 -2.60
C LEU A 10 2.63 5.36 -2.36
N SER A 11 2.06 4.76 -1.31
CA SER A 11 2.21 3.33 -1.02
C SER A 11 1.65 2.45 -2.14
N GLY A 12 0.49 2.84 -2.71
CA GLY A 12 -0.11 2.14 -3.85
C GLY A 12 0.77 2.22 -5.10
N PHE A 13 1.30 3.41 -5.40
CA PHE A 13 2.26 3.60 -6.47
C PHE A 13 3.50 2.70 -6.29
N LEU A 14 4.08 2.67 -5.10
CA LEU A 14 5.23 1.82 -4.80
C LEU A 14 4.90 0.33 -4.97
N SER A 15 3.74 -0.12 -4.50
CA SER A 15 3.30 -1.50 -4.68
C SER A 15 3.22 -1.89 -6.17
N VAL A 16 2.64 -1.04 -7.02
CA VAL A 16 2.56 -1.27 -8.47
C VAL A 16 3.95 -1.28 -9.10
N ALA A 17 4.81 -0.32 -8.75
CA ALA A 17 6.16 -0.23 -9.28
C ALA A 17 6.99 -1.48 -8.92
N LEU A 18 6.89 -1.95 -7.67
CA LEU A 18 7.54 -3.17 -7.21
C LEU A 18 6.98 -4.40 -7.93
N GLY A 19 5.66 -4.53 -8.06
CA GLY A 19 5.05 -5.65 -8.80
C GLY A 19 5.48 -5.68 -10.27
N ALA A 20 5.55 -4.53 -10.94
CA ALA A 20 6.05 -4.42 -12.30
C ALA A 20 7.54 -4.81 -12.40
N PHE A 21 8.36 -4.36 -11.44
CA PHE A 21 9.76 -4.75 -11.35
C PHE A 21 9.92 -6.26 -11.12
N ALA A 22 9.07 -6.89 -10.31
CA ALA A 22 9.07 -8.33 -10.09
C ALA A 22 8.87 -9.10 -11.41
N ALA A 23 7.80 -8.75 -12.14
CA ALA A 23 7.40 -9.42 -13.37
C ALA A 23 8.36 -9.20 -14.55
N HIS A 24 8.95 -8.00 -14.68
CA HIS A 24 9.74 -7.66 -15.87
C HIS A 24 11.26 -7.66 -15.61
N GLY A 25 11.70 -7.29 -14.41
CA GLY A 25 13.12 -7.07 -14.10
C GLY A 25 13.74 -8.13 -13.20
N LEU A 26 12.99 -8.63 -12.22
CA LEU A 26 13.50 -9.51 -11.17
C LEU A 26 13.36 -11.00 -11.52
N GLN A 27 12.29 -11.40 -12.22
CA GLN A 27 12.01 -12.80 -12.54
C GLN A 27 13.19 -13.55 -13.20
N ALA A 28 13.97 -12.86 -14.03
CA ALA A 28 15.14 -13.45 -14.70
C ALA A 28 16.38 -13.61 -13.81
N ARG A 29 16.35 -13.09 -12.57
CA ARG A 29 17.51 -13.00 -11.67
C ARG A 29 17.39 -13.84 -10.40
N VAL A 30 16.19 -14.32 -10.07
CA VAL A 30 15.91 -15.05 -8.81
C VAL A 30 15.10 -16.30 -9.09
N GLY A 31 15.09 -17.23 -8.12
CA GLY A 31 14.28 -18.43 -8.21
C GLY A 31 12.77 -18.16 -8.01
N PRO A 32 11.91 -19.15 -8.31
CA PRO A 32 10.47 -19.02 -8.16
C PRO A 32 10.01 -18.74 -6.71
N ALA A 33 10.74 -19.28 -5.72
CA ALA A 33 10.40 -19.12 -4.31
C ALA A 33 10.64 -17.67 -3.86
N GLU A 34 11.79 -17.10 -4.20
CA GLU A 34 12.13 -15.71 -3.90
C GLU A 34 11.22 -14.73 -4.63
N LEU A 35 10.87 -15.02 -5.88
CA LEU A 35 9.92 -14.23 -6.65
C LEU A 35 8.53 -14.22 -6.00
N ALA A 36 8.04 -15.39 -5.56
CA ALA A 36 6.75 -15.51 -4.86
C ALA A 36 6.73 -14.74 -3.53
N VAL A 37 7.84 -14.74 -2.79
CA VAL A 37 8.01 -13.93 -1.57
C VAL A 37 7.94 -12.43 -1.90
N PHE A 38 8.65 -12.00 -2.94
CA PHE A 38 8.65 -10.60 -3.38
C PHE A 38 7.24 -10.14 -3.80
N GLU A 39 6.55 -10.92 -4.62
CA GLU A 39 5.17 -10.65 -5.04
C GLU A 39 4.20 -10.58 -3.86
N THR A 40 4.38 -11.47 -2.86
CA THR A 40 3.57 -11.45 -1.63
C THR A 40 3.80 -10.16 -0.85
N GLY A 41 5.05 -9.70 -0.72
CA GLY A 41 5.37 -8.41 -0.11
C GLY A 41 4.74 -7.23 -0.85
N ALA A 42 4.85 -7.19 -2.18
CA ALA A 42 4.22 -6.15 -3.00
C ALA A 42 2.69 -6.14 -2.85
N ARG A 43 2.06 -7.32 -2.77
CA ARG A 43 0.61 -7.46 -2.52
C ARG A 43 0.21 -6.99 -1.13
N TYR A 44 0.97 -7.32 -0.09
CA TYR A 44 0.73 -6.79 1.25
C TYR A 44 0.83 -5.26 1.27
N GLN A 45 1.81 -4.68 0.57
CA GLN A 45 1.91 -3.23 0.43
C GLN A 45 0.68 -2.62 -0.26
N MET A 46 0.12 -3.27 -1.28
CA MET A 46 -1.13 -2.84 -1.92
C MET A 46 -2.29 -2.82 -0.91
N TYR A 47 -2.42 -3.86 -0.08
CA TYR A 47 -3.48 -3.92 0.92
C TYR A 47 -3.36 -2.81 1.96
N HIS A 48 -2.15 -2.49 2.42
CA HIS A 48 -1.92 -1.35 3.31
C HIS A 48 -2.25 -0.02 2.62
N ALA A 49 -1.87 0.14 1.35
CA ALA A 49 -2.21 1.33 0.56
C ALA A 49 -3.73 1.54 0.47
N LEU A 50 -4.48 0.49 0.14
CA LEU A 50 -5.94 0.52 0.08
C LEU A 50 -6.57 0.79 1.44
N ALA A 51 -6.04 0.20 2.52
CA ALA A 51 -6.51 0.47 3.88
C ALA A 51 -6.33 1.95 4.26
N LEU A 52 -5.16 2.54 3.99
CA LEU A 52 -4.88 3.96 4.26
C LEU A 52 -5.77 4.90 3.43
N LEU A 53 -6.01 4.56 2.16
CA LEU A 53 -6.98 5.28 1.33
C LEU A 53 -8.39 5.20 1.94
N GLY A 54 -8.82 3.99 2.35
CA GLY A 54 -10.10 3.76 3.02
C GLY A 54 -10.26 4.59 4.30
N VAL A 55 -9.25 4.59 5.18
CA VAL A 55 -9.21 5.42 6.38
C VAL A 55 -9.29 6.91 6.05
N GLY A 56 -8.52 7.37 5.05
CA GLY A 56 -8.55 8.76 4.59
C GLY A 56 -9.92 9.19 4.08
N LEU A 57 -10.62 8.31 3.36
CA LEU A 57 -11.98 8.53 2.87
C LEU A 57 -13.03 8.48 4.00
N LEU A 58 -12.90 7.56 4.95
CA LEU A 58 -13.81 7.45 6.08
C LEU A 58 -13.73 8.67 7.00
N LEU A 59 -12.51 9.12 7.32
CA LEU A 59 -12.28 10.34 8.10
C LEU A 59 -12.83 11.59 7.42
N ARG A 60 -12.92 11.59 6.07
CA ARG A 60 -13.54 12.68 5.31
C ARG A 60 -15.06 12.71 5.48
N GLN A 61 -15.69 11.56 5.63
CA GLN A 61 -17.14 11.45 5.78
C GLN A 61 -17.60 11.67 7.22
N LEU A 62 -16.86 11.17 8.21
CA LEU A 62 -17.29 11.17 9.61
C LEU A 62 -16.94 12.46 10.39
N GLY A 63 -16.04 13.30 9.87
CA GLY A 63 -15.48 14.42 10.64
C GLY A 63 -14.51 13.94 11.73
N THR A 64 -13.47 14.71 12.03
CA THR A 64 -12.35 14.22 12.85
C THR A 64 -12.53 14.54 14.34
N SER A 65 -12.71 13.51 15.18
CA SER A 65 -12.39 13.55 16.61
C SER A 65 -10.96 12.99 16.83
N ALA A 66 -10.23 13.49 17.84
CA ALA A 66 -8.83 13.16 18.08
C ALA A 66 -8.51 11.64 18.17
N PRO A 67 -9.36 10.77 18.74
CA PRO A 67 -9.11 9.32 18.77
C PRO A 67 -9.14 8.66 17.39
N LEU A 68 -9.97 9.16 16.47
CA LEU A 68 -10.10 8.63 15.11
C LEU A 68 -8.85 8.89 14.25
N GLN A 69 -8.01 9.87 14.61
CA GLN A 69 -6.77 10.15 13.88
C GLN A 69 -5.66 9.13 14.19
N TRP A 70 -5.62 8.60 15.41
CA TRP A 70 -4.62 7.60 15.84
C TRP A 70 -4.98 6.18 15.42
N ALA A 71 -6.27 5.85 15.32
CA ALA A 71 -6.71 4.55 14.80
C ALA A 71 -6.39 4.33 13.32
N GLY A 72 -5.97 5.38 12.60
CA GLY A 72 -5.51 5.29 11.21
C GLY A 72 -4.01 5.04 11.03
N ALA A 73 -3.22 5.17 12.10
CA ALA A 73 -1.77 4.98 12.12
C ALA A 73 -1.41 3.52 12.44
#